data_AF-A0A1I1XV68-F1
#
_entry.id   AF-A0A1I1XV68-F1
#
_cell.length_a   1.000
_cell.length_b   1.000
_cell.length_c   1.000
_cell.angle_alpha   90.00
_cell.angle_beta   90.00
_cell.angle_gamma   90.00
#
_symmetry.space_group_name_H-M   'P 1'
#
loop_
_entity.id
_entity.type
_entity.pdbx_description
1 polymer ?
#
loop_
_entity_poly.entity_id
_entity_poly.type
_entity_poly.pdbx_seq_one_letter_code
_entity_poly.pdbx_strand_id
1 'polypeptide(L)'
;MLLFWENTTSTELMKTALYQVFLFSLLASLAGCGSIPIQSNVKADAKPEFRSILVVSNLSTVEPTYLPTFQTAFPVGYQVCTVSNSPISFDSPEESIEKQRQTCQSEVVLTIDFNRNYTYGIGKSISSRNELYLEMKSLATGRPFWKAIVTTGSYWEVPPKWIIRQLIKDGVIEGVIR
;
A
#
# COMPACT_ATOMS: atom_id res chain seq x y z
N MET A 1 33.53 -57.00 28.71
CA MET A 1 33.54 -56.13 27.51
C MET A 1 32.23 -56.36 26.79
N LEU A 2 31.53 -55.29 26.37
CA LEU A 2 30.21 -55.26 25.71
C LEU A 2 28.97 -55.13 26.62
N LEU A 3 28.81 -54.00 27.32
CA LEU A 3 27.49 -53.43 27.68
C LEU A 3 27.67 -51.93 27.97
N PHE A 4 28.14 -51.13 27.00
CA PHE A 4 28.24 -49.67 27.18
C PHE A 4 28.29 -48.93 25.83
N TRP A 5 27.44 -49.29 24.86
CA TRP A 5 27.50 -48.63 23.54
C TRP A 5 26.17 -48.47 22.78
N GLU A 6 25.02 -48.46 23.46
CA GLU A 6 23.72 -48.28 22.76
C GLU A 6 22.89 -47.06 23.20
N ASN A 7 23.25 -46.33 24.26
CA ASN A 7 22.39 -45.25 24.78
C ASN A 7 22.71 -43.84 24.28
N THR A 8 23.81 -43.63 23.55
CA THR A 8 24.27 -42.27 23.18
C THR A 8 23.67 -41.77 21.86
N THR A 9 23.20 -42.66 21.00
CA THR A 9 22.70 -42.32 19.65
C THR A 9 21.26 -41.80 19.66
N SER A 10 20.42 -42.30 20.57
CA SER A 10 19.00 -41.93 20.68
C SER A 10 18.79 -40.47 21.11
N THR A 11 19.58 -39.99 22.08
CA THR A 11 19.49 -38.61 22.59
C THR A 11 19.95 -37.56 21.58
N GLU A 12 20.95 -37.88 20.75
CA GLU A 12 21.43 -36.98 19.70
C GLU A 12 20.43 -36.89 18.55
N LEU A 13 19.85 -38.01 18.11
CA LEU A 13 18.77 -38.02 17.10
C LEU A 13 17.54 -37.20 17.53
N MET A 14 17.16 -37.28 18.81
CA MET A 14 16.02 -36.52 19.35
C MET A 14 16.30 -35.01 19.41
N LYS A 15 17.54 -34.61 19.73
CA LYS A 15 17.96 -33.19 19.66
C LYS A 15 17.92 -32.67 18.23
N THR A 16 18.47 -33.42 17.26
CA THR A 16 18.50 -33.00 15.85
C THR A 16 17.09 -32.83 15.27
N ALA A 17 16.16 -33.72 15.63
CA ALA A 17 14.75 -33.61 15.25
C ALA A 17 14.07 -32.37 15.85
N LEU A 18 14.31 -32.09 17.14
CA LEU A 18 13.79 -30.89 17.80
C LEU A 18 14.34 -29.59 17.20
N TYR A 19 15.64 -29.55 16.88
CA TYR A 19 16.26 -28.41 16.20
C TYR A 19 15.68 -28.18 14.80
N GLN A 20 15.47 -29.25 14.02
CA GLN A 20 14.87 -29.13 12.70
C GLN A 20 13.42 -28.63 12.76
N VAL A 21 12.60 -29.17 13.67
CA VAL A 21 11.21 -28.72 13.86
C VAL A 21 11.17 -27.24 14.29
N PHE A 22 12.07 -26.81 15.19
CA PHE A 22 12.17 -25.42 15.59
C PHE A 22 12.58 -24.50 14.42
N LEU A 23 13.52 -24.94 13.58
CA LEU A 23 13.98 -24.20 12.40
C LEU A 23 12.86 -24.00 11.36
N PHE A 24 12.06 -25.05 11.09
CA PHE A 24 10.91 -24.95 10.18
C PHE A 24 9.78 -24.08 10.73
N SER A 25 9.56 -24.12 12.05
CA SER A 25 8.59 -23.25 12.74
C SER A 25 8.98 -21.77 12.64
N LEU A 26 10.28 -21.48 12.80
CA LEU A 26 10.82 -20.12 12.71
C LEU A 26 10.72 -19.58 11.28
N LEU A 27 11.05 -20.40 10.27
CA LEU A 27 10.93 -20.04 8.86
C LEU A 27 9.47 -19.77 8.44
N ALA A 28 8.52 -20.56 8.94
CA ALA A 28 7.09 -20.34 8.67
C ALA A 28 6.57 -19.03 9.28
N SER A 29 7.11 -18.60 10.43
CA SER A 29 6.74 -17.32 11.06
C SER A 29 7.25 -16.08 10.30
N LEU A 30 8.34 -16.20 9.53
CA LEU A 30 8.88 -15.11 8.71
C LEU A 30 8.10 -14.88 7.40
N ALA A 31 7.36 -15.88 6.91
CA ALA A 31 6.59 -15.78 5.68
C ALA A 31 5.26 -15.00 5.84
N GLY A 32 4.93 -14.54 7.05
CA GLY A 32 3.66 -13.90 7.39
C GLY A 32 3.52 -12.41 7.09
N CYS A 33 4.55 -11.74 6.58
CA CYS A 33 4.40 -10.37 6.07
C CYS A 33 3.89 -10.43 4.63
N GLY A 34 2.57 -10.43 4.45
CA GLY A 34 2.01 -10.06 3.15
C GLY A 34 2.63 -8.75 2.69
N SER A 35 2.90 -8.59 1.40
CA SER A 35 3.30 -7.31 0.83
C SER A 35 2.61 -7.11 -0.51
N ILE A 36 1.90 -6.00 -0.69
CA ILE A 36 1.43 -5.61 -2.02
C ILE A 36 2.64 -5.04 -2.76
N PRO A 37 2.96 -5.52 -3.98
CA PRO A 37 4.06 -4.99 -4.75
C PRO A 37 3.73 -3.56 -5.20
N ILE A 38 4.50 -2.60 -4.69
CA ILE A 38 4.43 -1.19 -5.07
C ILE A 38 5.78 -0.81 -5.67
N GLN A 39 5.76 -0.37 -6.92
CA GLN A 39 6.92 0.20 -7.60
C GLN A 39 6.78 1.72 -7.56
N SER A 40 7.67 2.41 -6.87
CA SER A 40 7.58 3.85 -6.68
C SER A 40 8.86 4.58 -7.05
N ASN A 41 8.73 5.88 -7.33
CA ASN A 41 9.85 6.77 -7.59
C ASN A 41 9.57 8.15 -6.98
N VAL A 42 10.61 8.75 -6.40
CA VAL A 42 10.57 10.08 -5.76
C VAL A 42 11.46 11.02 -6.55
N LYS A 43 10.93 12.19 -6.88
CA LYS A 43 11.69 13.31 -7.40
C LYS A 43 11.98 14.29 -6.27
N ALA A 44 13.10 14.07 -5.56
CA ALA A 44 13.41 14.75 -4.30
C ALA A 44 13.52 16.27 -4.44
N ASP A 45 14.03 16.78 -5.56
CA ASP A 45 14.13 18.22 -5.88
C ASP A 45 12.76 18.89 -6.07
N ALA A 46 11.72 18.12 -6.35
CA ALA A 46 10.36 18.61 -6.54
C ALA A 46 9.47 18.44 -5.29
N LYS A 47 9.98 17.81 -4.22
CA LYS A 47 9.21 17.53 -2.99
C LYS A 47 9.05 18.81 -2.15
N PRO A 48 7.82 19.32 -1.96
CA PRO A 48 7.60 20.45 -1.06
C PRO A 48 7.62 19.99 0.40
N GLU A 49 7.70 20.95 1.33
CA GLU A 49 7.23 20.74 2.69
C GLU A 49 5.69 20.82 2.69
N PHE A 50 5.03 19.89 3.39
CA PHE A 50 3.57 19.88 3.48
C PHE A 50 3.09 19.12 4.72
N ARG A 51 1.90 19.49 5.19
CA ARG A 51 1.12 18.78 6.21
C ARG A 51 -0.34 18.56 5.76
N SER A 52 -0.83 19.32 4.78
CA SER A 52 -2.22 19.22 4.30
C SER A 52 -2.32 18.52 2.95
N ILE A 53 -3.04 17.41 2.90
CA ILE A 53 -3.10 16.48 1.77
C ILE A 53 -4.53 16.31 1.30
N LEU A 54 -4.76 16.43 -0.01
CA LEU A 54 -6.00 16.02 -0.67
C LEU A 54 -5.80 14.65 -1.33
N VAL A 55 -6.59 13.66 -0.96
CA VAL A 55 -6.64 12.34 -1.62
C VAL A 55 -7.80 12.32 -2.61
N VAL A 56 -7.50 12.08 -3.88
CA VAL A 56 -8.46 12.02 -4.97
C VAL A 56 -8.53 10.58 -5.47
N SER A 57 -9.71 9.98 -5.47
CA SER A 57 -9.94 8.69 -6.14
C SER A 57 -10.70 8.89 -7.44
N ASN A 58 -10.08 8.51 -8.55
CA ASN A 58 -10.69 8.43 -9.88
C ASN A 58 -11.21 7.02 -10.21
N LEU A 59 -11.13 6.11 -9.25
CA LEU A 59 -11.62 4.74 -9.42
C LEU A 59 -13.14 4.73 -9.61
N SER A 60 -13.60 4.00 -10.63
CA SER A 60 -15.01 3.92 -11.01
C SER A 60 -15.89 3.23 -9.97
N THR A 61 -15.32 2.33 -9.17
CA THR A 61 -15.98 1.61 -8.09
C THR A 61 -15.03 1.51 -6.90
N VAL A 62 -15.45 2.09 -5.78
CA VAL A 62 -14.75 2.03 -4.48
C VAL A 62 -15.77 1.78 -3.39
N GLU A 63 -15.37 1.09 -2.32
CA GLU A 63 -16.24 0.97 -1.16
C GLU A 63 -16.48 2.37 -0.54
N PRO A 64 -17.68 2.67 -0.02
CA PRO A 64 -17.96 3.96 0.60
C PRO A 64 -17.01 4.31 1.76
N THR A 65 -16.45 3.28 2.40
CA THR A 65 -15.50 3.37 3.52
C THR A 65 -14.06 3.58 3.06
N TYR A 66 -13.73 3.33 1.79
CA TYR A 66 -12.36 3.35 1.29
C TYR A 66 -11.68 4.71 1.50
N LEU A 67 -12.28 5.78 1.00
CA LEU A 67 -11.72 7.13 1.13
C LEU A 67 -11.63 7.60 2.59
N PRO A 68 -12.69 7.49 3.43
CA PRO A 68 -12.61 7.84 4.85
C PRO A 68 -11.45 7.16 5.59
N THR A 69 -11.07 5.93 5.22
CA THR A 69 -9.95 5.24 5.90
C THR A 69 -8.59 5.91 5.69
N PHE A 70 -8.40 6.75 4.66
CA PHE A 70 -7.17 7.55 4.53
C PHE A 70 -6.99 8.52 5.71
N GLN A 71 -8.07 9.11 6.23
CA GLN A 71 -7.99 10.07 7.33
C GLN A 71 -7.38 9.47 8.60
N THR A 72 -7.55 8.16 8.80
CA THR A 72 -7.02 7.44 9.97
C THR A 72 -5.74 6.66 9.67
N ALA A 73 -5.39 6.47 8.40
CA ALA A 73 -4.19 5.76 7.98
C ALA A 73 -2.93 6.62 8.04
N PHE A 74 -3.05 7.94 7.83
CA PHE A 74 -1.90 8.85 7.89
C PHE A 74 -1.37 9.01 9.32
N PRO A 75 -0.04 9.22 9.49
CA PRO A 75 0.54 9.55 10.79
C PRO A 75 -0.04 10.85 11.38
N VAL A 76 0.05 10.97 12.71
CA VAL A 76 -0.35 12.19 13.42
C VAL A 76 0.45 13.39 12.89
N GLY A 77 -0.24 14.52 12.69
CA GLY A 77 0.36 15.75 12.18
C GLY A 77 0.06 16.04 10.71
N TYR A 78 -0.58 15.10 9.99
CA TYR A 78 -1.12 15.35 8.66
C TYR A 78 -2.61 15.64 8.70
N GLN A 79 -3.04 16.67 7.98
CA GLN A 79 -4.44 16.95 7.70
C GLN A 79 -4.79 16.30 6.36
N VAL A 80 -5.80 15.44 6.35
CA VAL A 80 -6.16 14.65 5.16
C VAL A 80 -7.60 14.92 4.80
N CYS A 81 -7.80 15.37 3.56
CA CYS A 81 -9.10 15.47 2.94
C CYS A 81 -9.22 14.49 1.79
N THR A 82 -10.45 14.10 1.47
CA THR A 82 -10.72 13.05 0.50
C THR A 82 -11.83 13.48 -0.42
N VAL A 83 -11.68 13.21 -1.71
CA VAL A 83 -12.72 13.44 -2.71
C VAL A 83 -12.83 12.23 -3.63
N SER A 84 -14.06 11.79 -3.88
CA SER A 84 -14.36 10.73 -4.84
C SER A 84 -14.88 11.36 -6.11
N ASN A 85 -14.21 11.11 -7.23
CA ASN A 85 -14.72 11.47 -8.55
C ASN A 85 -15.60 10.34 -9.06
N SER A 86 -16.79 10.22 -8.46
CA SER A 86 -17.77 9.24 -8.88
C SER A 86 -18.46 9.70 -10.17
N PRO A 87 -18.66 8.84 -11.17
CA PRO A 87 -19.38 9.19 -12.40
C PRO A 87 -20.85 9.56 -12.17
N ILE A 88 -21.39 9.28 -10.97
CA ILE A 88 -22.75 9.65 -10.57
C ILE A 88 -22.82 10.97 -9.77
N SER A 89 -21.69 11.66 -9.57
CA SER A 89 -21.66 12.99 -8.96
C SER A 89 -22.29 14.03 -9.88
N PHE A 90 -23.03 14.98 -9.30
CA PHE A 90 -23.57 16.13 -10.04
C PHE A 90 -22.50 17.18 -10.34
N ASP A 91 -21.54 17.33 -9.44
CA ASP A 91 -20.38 18.21 -9.65
C ASP A 91 -19.40 17.53 -10.61
N SER A 92 -18.77 18.31 -11.49
CA SER A 92 -17.64 17.80 -12.28
C SER A 92 -16.48 17.40 -11.36
N PRO A 93 -15.60 16.47 -11.80
CA PRO A 93 -14.40 16.11 -11.06
C PRO A 93 -13.54 17.33 -10.68
N GLU A 94 -13.35 18.25 -11.62
CA GLU A 94 -12.56 19.46 -11.41
C GLU A 94 -13.18 20.38 -10.36
N GLU A 95 -14.50 20.59 -10.40
CA GLU A 95 -15.21 21.39 -9.40
C GLU A 95 -15.15 20.74 -8.02
N SER A 96 -15.33 19.42 -7.95
CA SER A 96 -15.29 18.68 -6.68
C SER A 96 -13.91 18.77 -6.03
N ILE A 97 -12.85 18.58 -6.83
CA ILE A 97 -11.46 18.72 -6.38
C ILE A 97 -11.20 20.16 -5.92
N GLU A 98 -11.62 21.16 -6.69
CA GLU A 98 -11.36 22.57 -6.37
C GLU A 98 -12.09 23.01 -5.09
N LYS A 99 -13.37 22.63 -4.93
CA LYS A 99 -14.14 22.87 -3.70
C LYS A 99 -13.44 22.26 -2.48
N GLN A 100 -13.02 21.00 -2.58
CA GLN A 100 -12.37 20.31 -1.46
C GLN A 100 -10.98 20.90 -1.16
N ARG A 101 -10.23 21.27 -2.21
CA ARG A 101 -8.92 21.93 -2.09
C ARG A 101 -9.04 23.25 -1.32
N GLN A 102 -10.02 24.08 -1.66
CA GLN A 102 -10.26 25.34 -0.97
C GLN A 102 -10.69 25.13 0.48
N THR A 103 -11.57 24.15 0.73
CA THR A 103 -12.06 23.82 2.07
C THR A 103 -10.92 23.37 2.99
N CYS A 104 -10.00 22.57 2.48
CA CYS A 104 -8.95 21.93 3.27
C CYS A 104 -7.59 22.63 3.20
N GLN A 105 -7.48 23.70 2.40
CA GLN A 105 -6.23 24.40 2.15
C GLN A 105 -5.07 23.43 1.84
N SER A 106 -5.36 22.40 1.04
CA SER A 106 -4.39 21.33 0.78
C SER A 106 -3.19 21.87 0.00
N GLU A 107 -2.00 21.41 0.37
CA GLU A 107 -0.73 21.82 -0.24
C GLU A 107 -0.29 20.85 -1.33
N VAL A 108 -0.67 19.58 -1.17
CA VAL A 108 -0.40 18.50 -2.11
C VAL A 108 -1.66 17.69 -2.38
N VAL A 109 -1.68 17.03 -3.54
CA VAL A 109 -2.73 16.09 -3.93
C VAL A 109 -2.13 14.72 -4.19
N LEU A 110 -2.74 13.67 -3.64
CA LEU A 110 -2.50 12.26 -3.96
C LEU A 110 -3.65 11.76 -4.83
N THR A 111 -3.38 11.49 -6.10
CA THR A 111 -4.36 10.93 -7.03
C THR A 111 -4.21 9.42 -7.11
N ILE A 112 -5.33 8.70 -7.09
CA ILE A 112 -5.43 7.26 -7.26
C ILE A 112 -6.23 7.01 -8.53
N ASP A 113 -5.57 6.44 -9.53
CA ASP A 113 -6.16 6.19 -10.84
C ASP A 113 -5.99 4.74 -11.27
N PHE A 114 -6.86 4.29 -12.18
CA PHE A 114 -6.73 2.99 -12.81
C PHE A 114 -5.68 3.08 -13.92
N ASN A 115 -4.65 2.23 -13.86
CA ASN A 115 -3.64 2.15 -14.91
C ASN A 115 -4.05 1.12 -15.98
N ARG A 116 -4.15 -0.16 -15.58
CA ARG A 116 -4.31 -1.30 -16.50
C ARG A 116 -5.01 -2.49 -15.85
N ASN A 117 -5.71 -3.29 -16.65
CA ASN A 117 -6.18 -4.63 -16.27
C ASN A 117 -5.41 -5.68 -17.07
N TYR A 118 -4.80 -6.64 -16.38
CA TYR A 118 -4.18 -7.80 -16.99
C TYR A 118 -5.07 -9.02 -16.75
N THR A 119 -5.68 -9.53 -17.82
CA THR A 119 -6.34 -10.84 -17.79
C THR A 119 -5.46 -11.85 -18.49
N TYR A 120 -5.08 -12.92 -17.80
CA TYR A 120 -4.26 -13.99 -18.36
C TYR A 120 -4.84 -15.37 -18.01
N GLY A 121 -4.63 -16.35 -18.90
CA GLY A 121 -5.14 -17.71 -18.75
C GLY A 121 -6.22 -18.06 -19.79
N ILE A 122 -6.60 -19.33 -19.82
CA ILE A 122 -7.59 -19.89 -20.75
C ILE A 122 -8.57 -20.75 -19.95
N GLY A 123 -9.87 -20.64 -20.25
CA GLY A 123 -10.92 -21.43 -19.61
C GLY A 123 -11.05 -21.15 -18.11
N LYS A 124 -11.10 -22.22 -17.29
CA LYS A 124 -11.31 -22.12 -15.83
C LYS A 124 -10.11 -21.55 -15.04
N SER A 125 -8.97 -21.29 -15.69
CA SER A 125 -7.75 -20.77 -15.06
C SER A 125 -7.48 -19.29 -15.36
N ILE A 126 -8.51 -18.55 -15.79
CA ILE A 126 -8.39 -17.10 -15.97
C ILE A 126 -8.11 -16.42 -14.63
N SER A 127 -7.08 -15.59 -14.60
CA SER A 127 -6.73 -14.73 -13.49
C SER A 127 -6.67 -13.28 -13.98
N SER A 128 -7.18 -12.36 -13.17
CA SER A 128 -7.08 -10.93 -13.40
C SER A 128 -6.18 -10.26 -12.36
N ARG A 129 -5.40 -9.28 -12.80
CA ARG A 129 -4.66 -8.36 -11.94
C ARG A 129 -4.96 -6.94 -12.38
N ASN A 130 -5.26 -6.07 -11.43
CA ASN A 130 -5.38 -4.65 -11.71
C ASN A 130 -4.07 -3.96 -11.37
N GLU A 131 -3.74 -2.93 -12.13
CA GLU A 131 -2.69 -1.98 -11.78
C GLU A 131 -3.32 -0.62 -11.52
N LEU A 132 -2.99 -0.03 -10.38
CA LEU A 132 -3.34 1.34 -10.05
C LEU A 132 -2.12 2.24 -10.22
N TYR A 133 -2.35 3.42 -10.76
CA TYR A 133 -1.38 4.49 -10.82
C TYR A 133 -1.63 5.47 -9.68
N LEU A 134 -0.59 5.75 -8.89
CA LEU A 134 -0.62 6.70 -7.80
C LEU A 134 0.32 7.86 -8.14
N GLU A 135 -0.11 9.09 -7.89
CA GLU A 135 0.72 10.27 -8.10
C GLU A 135 0.52 11.27 -6.96
N MET A 136 1.62 11.79 -6.41
CA MET A 136 1.58 12.99 -5.59
C MET A 136 2.14 14.20 -6.33
N LYS A 137 1.40 15.30 -6.24
CA LYS A 137 1.70 16.55 -6.92
C LYS A 137 1.61 17.73 -5.96
N SER A 138 2.54 18.67 -6.09
CA SER A 138 2.47 19.97 -5.41
C SER A 138 1.35 20.79 -6.04
N LEU A 139 0.44 21.33 -5.23
CA LEU A 139 -0.61 22.23 -5.72
C LEU A 139 -0.08 23.63 -6.02
N ALA A 140 0.99 24.06 -5.32
CA ALA A 140 1.64 25.34 -5.58
C ALA A 140 2.37 25.38 -6.94
N THR A 141 3.05 24.30 -7.33
CA THR A 141 3.87 24.26 -8.56
C THR A 141 3.24 23.46 -9.70
N GLY A 142 2.23 22.65 -9.39
CA GLY A 142 1.65 21.71 -10.35
C GLY A 142 2.57 20.54 -10.72
N ARG A 143 3.71 20.37 -10.06
CA ARG A 143 4.72 19.36 -10.43
C ARG A 143 4.56 18.08 -9.61
N PRO A 144 4.60 16.89 -10.25
CA PRO A 144 4.61 15.62 -9.54
C PRO A 144 5.98 15.41 -8.88
N PHE A 145 5.97 14.91 -7.65
CA PHE A 145 7.18 14.62 -6.89
C PHE A 145 7.26 13.17 -6.39
N TRP A 146 6.15 12.43 -6.46
CA TRP A 146 6.14 11.00 -6.20
C TRP A 146 5.15 10.31 -7.13
N LYS A 147 5.53 9.14 -7.63
CA LYS A 147 4.70 8.30 -8.50
C LYS A 147 4.85 6.86 -8.09
N ALA A 148 3.78 6.08 -8.20
CA ALA A 148 3.85 4.65 -8.01
C ALA A 148 2.88 3.87 -8.90
N ILE A 149 3.25 2.63 -9.19
CA ILE A 149 2.36 1.62 -9.78
C ILE A 149 2.17 0.53 -8.73
N VAL A 150 0.91 0.18 -8.47
CA VAL A 150 0.54 -0.87 -7.53
C VAL A 150 -0.19 -1.97 -8.26
N THR A 151 0.31 -3.20 -8.19
CA THR A 151 -0.40 -4.35 -8.74
C THR A 151 -1.26 -4.98 -7.64
N THR A 152 -2.58 -4.97 -7.84
CA THR A 152 -3.53 -5.71 -7.01
C THR A 152 -3.93 -7.02 -7.68
N GLY A 153 -4.47 -7.95 -6.90
CA GLY A 153 -5.14 -9.13 -7.45
C GLY A 153 -6.49 -8.76 -8.08
N SER A 154 -7.55 -9.46 -7.69
CA SER A 154 -8.91 -9.17 -8.16
C SER A 154 -9.58 -7.95 -7.50
N TYR A 155 -8.85 -7.19 -6.69
CA TYR A 155 -9.36 -6.03 -5.97
C TYR A 155 -9.20 -4.75 -6.80
N TRP A 156 -10.19 -3.85 -6.69
CA TRP A 156 -10.22 -2.56 -7.39
C TRP A 156 -9.51 -1.44 -6.62
N GLU A 157 -9.18 -1.68 -5.36
CA GLU A 157 -8.56 -0.73 -4.45
C GLU A 157 -7.35 -1.34 -3.72
N VAL A 158 -6.46 -0.46 -3.24
CA VAL A 158 -5.29 -0.81 -2.43
C VAL A 158 -5.53 -0.27 -1.03
N PRO A 159 -5.50 -1.10 0.04
CA PRO A 159 -5.84 -0.60 1.35
C PRO A 159 -4.92 0.57 1.76
N PRO A 160 -5.44 1.69 2.30
CA PRO A 160 -4.66 2.92 2.43
C PRO A 160 -3.37 2.77 3.23
N LYS A 161 -3.37 1.92 4.27
CA LYS A 161 -2.18 1.60 5.08
C LYS A 161 -0.97 1.15 4.23
N TRP A 162 -1.17 0.49 3.09
CA TRP A 162 -0.09 0.08 2.20
C TRP A 162 0.52 1.27 1.46
N ILE A 163 -0.34 2.17 0.95
CA ILE A 163 0.09 3.39 0.29
C ILE A 163 0.86 4.26 1.27
N ILE A 164 0.33 4.47 2.48
CA ILE A 164 0.98 5.27 3.52
C ILE A 164 2.32 4.65 3.94
N ARG A 165 2.41 3.31 4.04
CA ARG A 165 3.67 2.61 4.35
C ARG A 165 4.72 2.90 3.30
N GLN A 166 4.33 2.86 2.03
CA GLN A 166 5.26 3.14 0.94
C GLN A 166 5.69 4.62 0.94
N LEU A 167 4.78 5.56 1.19
CA LEU A 167 5.11 6.98 1.30
C LEU A 167 6.12 7.25 2.44
N ILE A 168 5.98 6.58 3.58
CA ILE A 168 6.94 6.66 4.69
C ILE A 168 8.28 6.05 4.27
N LYS A 169 8.26 4.85 3.69
CA LYS A 169 9.46 4.14 3.23
C LYS A 169 10.25 4.97 2.20
N ASP A 170 9.56 5.70 1.35
CA ASP A 170 10.13 6.53 0.30
C ASP A 170 10.56 7.92 0.81
N GLY A 171 10.36 8.24 2.10
CA GLY A 171 10.70 9.53 2.68
C GLY A 171 9.83 10.69 2.16
N VAL A 172 8.65 10.38 1.62
CA VAL A 172 7.70 11.38 1.14
C VAL A 172 6.95 12.03 2.30
N ILE A 173 6.57 11.22 3.28
CA ILE A 173 5.96 11.65 4.55
C ILE A 173 6.73 11.07 5.73
N GLU A 174 6.59 11.69 6.89
CA GLU A 174 7.26 11.29 8.13
C GLU A 174 6.27 10.62 9.09
N GLY A 175 6.77 9.70 9.92
CA GLY A 175 6.00 9.12 11.02
C GLY A 175 5.89 7.59 10.95
N VAL A 176 5.04 7.04 11.81
CA VAL A 176 4.85 5.60 11.97
C VAL A 176 3.36 5.28 11.89
N ILE A 177 3.02 4.21 11.16
CA ILE A 177 1.63 3.74 11.08
C ILE A 177 1.26 3.03 12.38
N ARG A 178 0.09 3.37 12.93
CA ARG A 178 -0.53 2.67 14.05
C ARG A 178 -1.34 1.44 13.63
#